data_AF-A0A093ZKZ6-F1
#
_entry.id   AF-A0A093ZKZ6-F1
#
_cell.length_a   1.000
_cell.length_b   1.000
_cell.length_c   1.000
_cell.angle_alpha   90.00
_cell.angle_beta   90.00
_cell.angle_gamma   90.00
#
_symmetry.space_group_name_H-M   'P 1'
#
loop_
_entity.id
_entity.type
_entity.pdbx_description
1 polymer ?
#
loop_
_entity_poly.entity_id
_entity_poly.type
_entity_poly.pdbx_seq_one_letter_code
_entity_poly.pdbx_strand_id
1 'polypeptide(L)'
;MDPWPDSHYGPIIDYITNSDSDCTTVDKTQLEWVKITEVGQLSLGPGGGIPGQWADYASAQNNWTWIVSLPPSLIVGNCVLCQEIFALHSAYNKRDAQFYSQCINLNITGGG
;
A
#
# COMPACT_ATOMS: atom_id res chain seq x y z
N MET A 1 8.13 8.55 5.78
CA MET A 1 8.83 7.27 5.60
C MET A 1 10.32 7.55 5.60
N ASP A 2 11.16 6.60 6.01
CA ASP A 2 12.59 6.70 5.70
C ASP A 2 12.79 6.63 4.17
N PRO A 3 13.93 7.12 3.63
CA PRO A 3 14.21 7.03 2.20
C PRO A 3 14.07 5.60 1.65
N TRP A 4 13.30 5.44 0.56
CA TRP A 4 13.16 4.15 -0.13
C TRP A 4 14.34 3.92 -1.07
N PRO A 5 14.86 2.69 -1.21
CA PRO A 5 15.92 2.43 -2.18
C PRO A 5 15.44 2.67 -3.62
N ASP A 6 16.17 3.49 -4.38
CA ASP A 6 15.82 3.83 -5.77
C ASP A 6 15.72 2.63 -6.71
N SER A 7 16.27 1.48 -6.35
CA SER A 7 16.15 0.25 -7.14
C SER A 7 14.84 -0.51 -6.91
N HIS A 8 14.08 -0.20 -5.85
CA HIS A 8 12.92 -0.97 -5.40
C HIS A 8 11.62 -0.48 -6.06
N TYR A 9 11.63 -0.39 -7.39
CA TYR A 9 10.49 0.03 -8.18
C TYR A 9 9.31 -0.90 -7.98
N GLY A 10 8.11 -0.33 -7.88
CA GLY A 10 6.88 -1.10 -7.97
C GLY A 10 5.65 -0.40 -7.42
N PRO A 11 4.51 -1.11 -7.37
CA PRO A 11 3.26 -0.52 -6.93
C PRO A 11 3.24 -0.25 -5.43
N ILE A 12 2.42 0.73 -5.05
CA ILE A 12 1.97 0.96 -3.69
C ILE A 12 0.46 0.74 -3.66
N ILE A 13 -0.02 -0.09 -2.73
CA ILE A 13 -1.42 -0.49 -2.62
C ILE A 13 -1.86 -0.32 -1.17
N ASP A 14 -3.06 0.22 -0.96
CA ASP A 14 -3.66 0.31 0.36
C ASP A 14 -4.94 -0.53 0.45
N TYR A 15 -5.06 -1.24 1.56
CA TYR A 15 -6.18 -2.11 1.88
C TYR A 15 -6.78 -1.70 3.22
N ILE A 16 -8.10 -1.77 3.32
CA ILE A 16 -8.82 -1.58 4.57
C ILE A 16 -9.69 -2.79 4.86
N THR A 17 -9.83 -3.11 6.14
CA THR A 17 -10.77 -4.11 6.65
C THR A 17 -11.48 -3.53 7.85
N ASN A 18 -12.76 -3.85 8.01
CA ASN A 18 -13.42 -3.70 9.29
C ASN A 18 -12.83 -4.73 10.26
N SER A 19 -12.65 -4.38 11.52
CA SER A 19 -12.25 -5.35 12.55
C SER A 19 -13.44 -5.96 13.28
N ASP A 20 -14.66 -5.39 13.12
CA ASP A 20 -15.93 -5.63 13.85
C ASP A 20 -15.85 -5.50 15.38
N SER A 21 -14.66 -5.66 15.95
CA SER A 21 -14.28 -5.59 17.34
C SER A 21 -13.09 -4.62 17.53
N ASP A 22 -12.44 -4.67 18.69
CA ASP A 22 -11.21 -3.91 18.96
C ASP A 22 -10.04 -4.41 18.08
N CYS A 23 -9.47 -3.53 17.25
CA CYS A 23 -8.33 -3.85 16.38
C CYS A 23 -7.09 -4.33 17.15
N THR A 24 -6.98 -4.09 18.46
CA THR A 24 -5.84 -4.53 19.27
C THR A 24 -5.92 -6.03 19.63
N THR A 25 -7.08 -6.66 19.47
CA THR A 25 -7.32 -8.06 19.85
C THR A 25 -7.85 -8.93 18.72
N VAL A 26 -8.15 -8.35 17.55
CA VAL A 26 -8.67 -9.09 16.39
C VAL A 26 -7.68 -10.15 15.89
N ASP A 27 -8.20 -11.33 15.52
CA ASP A 27 -7.40 -12.34 14.84
C ASP A 27 -7.13 -11.91 13.40
N LYS A 28 -5.88 -11.51 13.13
CA LYS A 28 -5.46 -11.05 11.80
C LYS A 28 -5.68 -12.07 10.68
N THR A 29 -5.82 -13.36 10.99
CA THR A 29 -6.06 -14.41 9.99
C THR A 29 -7.49 -14.43 9.48
N GLN A 30 -8.42 -13.77 10.18
CA GLN A 30 -9.84 -13.66 9.82
C GLN A 30 -10.18 -12.34 9.13
N LEU A 31 -9.21 -11.42 9.00
CA LEU A 31 -9.43 -10.12 8.38
C LEU A 31 -9.65 -10.26 6.86
N GLU A 32 -10.70 -9.62 6.36
CA GLU A 32 -11.08 -9.60 4.95
C GLU A 32 -10.79 -8.23 4.34
N TRP A 33 -9.82 -8.19 3.43
CA TRP A 33 -9.25 -6.95 2.93
C TRP A 33 -9.98 -6.44 1.69
N VAL A 34 -10.33 -5.15 1.72
CA VAL A 34 -10.79 -4.39 0.56
C VAL A 34 -9.70 -3.46 0.11
N LYS A 35 -9.27 -3.56 -1.15
CA LYS A 35 -8.37 -2.58 -1.77
C LYS A 35 -9.10 -1.24 -1.92
N ILE A 36 -8.50 -0.15 -1.45
CA ILE A 36 -9.07 1.20 -1.55
C ILE A 36 -8.31 2.11 -2.52
N THR A 37 -7.01 1.86 -2.71
CA THR A 37 -6.14 2.61 -3.61
C THR A 37 -5.07 1.72 -4.18
N GLU A 38 -4.69 1.97 -5.43
CA GLU A 38 -3.50 1.39 -6.06
C GLU A 38 -2.87 2.40 -7.00
N VAL A 39 -1.55 2.49 -6.95
CA VAL A 39 -0.76 3.14 -7.99
C VAL A 39 0.30 2.16 -8.43
N GLY A 40 0.35 1.91 -9.75
CA GLY A 40 1.29 1.00 -10.37
C GLY A 40 2.38 1.74 -11.14
N GLN A 41 2.65 1.25 -12.35
CA GLN A 41 3.59 1.87 -13.25
C GLN A 41 3.02 3.18 -13.81
N LEU A 42 3.74 4.29 -13.65
CA LEU A 42 3.37 5.62 -14.11
C LEU A 42 3.86 5.90 -15.54
N SER A 43 5.03 5.34 -15.90
CA SER A 43 5.57 5.45 -17.25
C SER A 43 6.40 4.22 -17.61
N LEU A 44 6.48 3.91 -18.90
CA LEU A 44 7.35 2.85 -19.40
C LEU A 44 8.81 3.31 -19.38
N GLY A 45 9.71 2.39 -19.07
CA GLY A 45 11.13 2.60 -19.27
C GLY A 45 11.50 2.61 -20.76
N PRO A 46 12.72 3.04 -21.12
CA PRO A 46 13.17 3.11 -22.51
C PRO A 46 13.38 1.72 -23.18
N GLY A 47 13.11 0.62 -22.47
CA GLY A 47 13.37 -0.75 -22.91
C GLY A 47 14.69 -1.30 -22.38
N GLY A 48 15.06 -2.52 -22.80
CA GLY A 48 16.33 -3.14 -22.43
C GLY A 48 16.48 -3.50 -20.95
N GLY A 49 15.38 -3.69 -20.21
CA GLY A 49 15.41 -3.97 -18.77
C GLY A 49 15.56 -2.72 -17.90
N ILE A 50 15.57 -1.52 -18.49
CA ILE A 50 15.58 -0.27 -17.75
C ILE A 50 14.14 0.00 -17.26
N PRO A 51 13.94 0.17 -15.93
CA PRO A 51 12.62 0.42 -15.35
C PRO A 51 12.11 1.80 -15.73
N GLY A 52 10.79 1.93 -15.81
CA GLY A 52 10.13 3.24 -15.90
C GLY A 52 9.87 3.82 -14.52
N GLN A 53 8.98 4.82 -14.43
CA GLN A 53 8.54 5.35 -13.14
C GLN A 53 7.38 4.54 -12.58
N TRP A 54 7.39 4.35 -11.27
CA TRP A 54 6.40 3.59 -10.51
C TRP A 54 5.89 4.41 -9.32
N ALA A 55 5.00 3.86 -8.50
CA ALA A 55 4.39 4.60 -7.39
C ALA A 55 5.41 5.13 -6.36
N ASP A 56 6.52 4.42 -6.15
CA ASP A 56 7.64 4.85 -5.30
C ASP A 56 8.26 6.17 -5.77
N TYR A 57 8.24 6.46 -7.08
CA TYR A 57 8.65 7.77 -7.61
C TYR A 57 7.75 8.91 -7.11
N ALA A 58 6.43 8.70 -7.04
CA ALA A 58 5.51 9.70 -6.50
C ALA A 58 5.77 9.97 -5.01
N SER A 59 6.04 8.91 -4.23
CA SER A 59 6.45 9.03 -2.82
C SER A 59 7.77 9.79 -2.67
N ALA A 60 8.78 9.49 -3.49
CA ALA A 60 10.07 10.18 -3.49
C ALA A 60 9.91 11.69 -3.74
N GLN A 61 9.07 12.06 -4.72
CA GLN A 61 8.76 13.47 -5.04
C GLN A 61 7.96 14.18 -3.94
N ASN A 62 7.36 13.42 -3.03
CA ASN A 62 6.60 13.94 -1.89
C ASN A 62 7.36 13.73 -0.56
N ASN A 63 8.68 13.91 -0.56
CA ASN A 63 9.54 13.74 0.63
C ASN A 63 9.32 12.40 1.36
N TRP A 64 9.24 11.31 0.60
CA TRP A 64 8.99 9.96 1.13
C TRP A 64 7.70 9.87 1.95
N THR A 65 6.65 10.52 1.45
CA THR A 65 5.32 10.53 2.07
C THR A 65 4.27 9.99 1.09
N TRP A 66 3.54 8.98 1.55
CA TRP A 66 2.38 8.43 0.86
C TRP A 66 1.10 8.94 1.52
N ILE A 67 0.15 9.45 0.74
CA ILE A 67 -1.12 9.96 1.23
C ILE A 67 -2.22 8.99 0.84
N VAL A 68 -2.90 8.42 1.85
CA VAL A 68 -4.06 7.57 1.66
C VAL A 68 -5.32 8.39 1.90
N SER A 69 -6.19 8.47 0.89
CA SER A 69 -7.50 9.11 1.03
C SER A 69 -8.56 8.03 1.31
N LEU A 70 -9.21 8.14 2.47
CA LEU A 70 -10.26 7.23 2.87
C LEU A 70 -11.56 7.53 2.10
N PRO A 71 -12.21 6.55 1.47
CA PRO A 71 -13.49 6.76 0.80
C PRO A 71 -14.55 7.31 1.78
N PRO A 72 -15.33 8.33 1.40
CA PRO A 72 -16.33 8.94 2.29
C PRO A 72 -17.49 7.99 2.62
N SER A 73 -17.71 6.98 1.78
CA SER A 73 -18.72 5.93 1.98
C SER A 73 -18.25 4.80 2.90
N LEU A 74 -17.09 4.91 3.54
CA LEU A 74 -16.66 3.94 4.54
C LEU A 74 -17.60 3.99 5.74
N ILE A 75 -17.97 2.79 6.20
CA ILE A 75 -18.80 2.63 7.38
C ILE A 75 -17.99 3.04 8.62
N VAL A 76 -18.64 3.79 9.51
CA VAL A 76 -18.09 4.18 10.81
C VAL A 76 -17.74 2.94 11.63
N GLY A 77 -16.56 2.92 12.25
CA GLY A 77 -16.14 1.79 13.07
C GLY A 77 -14.63 1.65 13.22
N ASN A 78 -14.24 0.57 13.90
CA ASN A 78 -12.85 0.18 14.02
C ASN A 78 -12.40 -0.52 12.73
N CYS A 79 -11.25 -0.12 12.21
CA CYS A 79 -10.70 -0.67 10.99
C CYS A 79 -9.20 -0.89 11.12
N VAL A 80 -8.67 -1.80 10.30
CA VAL A 80 -7.23 -1.89 10.07
C VAL A 80 -6.97 -1.42 8.65
N LEU A 81 -6.06 -0.47 8.50
CA LEU A 81 -5.52 -0.03 7.21
C LEU A 81 -4.14 -0.65 7.05
N CYS A 82 -3.90 -1.37 5.97
CA CYS A 82 -2.58 -1.85 5.58
C CYS A 82 -2.14 -1.19 4.27
N GLN A 83 -1.04 -0.45 4.32
CA GLN A 83 -0.33 0.06 3.16
C GLN A 83 0.78 -0.91 2.80
N GLU A 84 0.97 -1.19 1.52
CA GLU A 84 1.98 -2.15 1.06
C GLU A 84 2.76 -1.63 -0.14
N ILE A 85 4.10 -1.71 -0.06
CA ILE A 85 5.00 -1.48 -1.21
C ILE A 85 5.44 -2.84 -1.75
N PHE A 86 5.36 -3.02 -3.07
CA PHE A 86 5.78 -4.22 -3.75
C PHE A 86 7.06 -3.90 -4.51
N ALA A 87 8.23 -4.29 -4.00
CA ALA A 87 9.49 -4.07 -4.72
C ALA A 87 9.68 -5.19 -5.76
N LEU A 88 9.76 -4.80 -7.04
CA LEU A 88 9.73 -5.72 -8.18
C LEU A 88 11.09 -5.89 -8.88
N HIS A 89 12.16 -5.33 -8.32
CA HIS A 89 13.50 -5.35 -8.93
C HIS A 89 14.07 -6.75 -9.21
N SER A 90 13.59 -7.77 -8.49
CA SER A 90 13.95 -9.18 -8.71
C SER A 90 12.76 -10.05 -9.16
N ALA A 91 11.58 -9.46 -9.41
CA ALA A 91 10.35 -10.21 -9.66
C ALA A 91 10.29 -10.96 -11.01
N TYR A 92 11.35 -10.89 -11.82
CA TYR A 92 11.54 -11.77 -12.98
C TYR A 92 11.80 -13.22 -12.56
N ASN A 93 12.28 -13.43 -11.33
CA ASN A 93 12.41 -14.75 -10.72
C ASN A 93 11.15 -15.08 -9.91
N LYS A 94 10.78 -16.37 -9.92
CA LYS A 94 9.67 -16.88 -9.12
C LYS A 94 9.97 -16.71 -7.63
N ARG A 95 9.06 -16.03 -6.91
CA ARG A 95 9.10 -15.76 -5.44
C ARG A 95 10.08 -14.67 -4.97
N ASP A 96 10.67 -13.91 -5.88
CA ASP A 96 11.63 -12.85 -5.53
C ASP A 96 11.00 -11.45 -5.49
N ALA A 97 9.69 -11.33 -5.70
CA ALA A 97 8.95 -10.11 -5.37
C ALA A 97 8.95 -9.91 -3.85
N GLN A 98 9.23 -8.68 -3.41
CA GLN A 98 9.35 -8.36 -1.99
C GLN A 98 8.18 -7.46 -1.59
N PHE A 99 7.50 -7.83 -0.50
CA PHE A 99 6.28 -7.16 -0.04
C PHE A 99 6.56 -6.51 1.31
N TYR A 100 6.28 -5.22 1.42
CA TYR A 100 6.53 -4.41 2.60
C TYR A 100 5.21 -3.84 3.09
N SER A 101 4.46 -4.67 3.83
CA SER A 101 3.17 -4.31 4.38
C SER A 101 3.34 -3.65 5.75
N GLN A 102 2.68 -2.51 5.96
CA GLN A 102 2.62 -1.77 7.21
C GLN A 102 1.16 -1.50 7.55
N CYS A 103 0.74 -1.86 8.75
CA CYS A 103 -0.66 -1.77 9.16
C CYS A 103 -0.84 -0.87 10.38
N ILE A 104 -1.93 -0.10 10.39
CA ILE A 104 -2.33 0.77 11.49
C ILE A 104 -3.80 0.52 11.85
N ASN A 105 -4.10 0.68 13.13
CA ASN A 105 -5.45 0.61 13.65
C ASN A 105 -6.09 2.00 13.55
N LEU A 106 -7.28 2.09 12.97
CA LEU A 106 -8.04 3.32 12.80
C LEU A 106 -9.40 3.20 13.48
N ASN A 107 -9.90 4.32 14.00
CA ASN A 107 -11.29 4.48 14.34
C ASN A 107 -11.89 5.50 13.36
N ILE A 108 -12.67 5.02 12.40
CA ILE A 108 -13.33 5.85 11.40
C ILE A 108 -14.49 6.57 12.08
N THR A 109 -14.49 7.89 11.99
CA THR A 109 -15.56 8.76 12.49
C THR A 109 -16.13 9.59 11.34
N GLY A 110 -17.45 9.76 11.31
CA GLY A 110 -18.14 10.33 10.15
C GLY A 110 -18.09 9.43 8.90
N GLY A 111 -18.90 9.76 7.88
CA GLY A 111 -19.09 8.91 6.70
C GLY A 111 -20.41 8.14 6.72
N GLY A 112 -20.61 7.31 5.68
CA GLY A 112 -21.89 6.63 5.38
C GLY A 112 -22.71 7.32 4.32
#